data_AF-A0AAP4R7X9-F1
#
_entry.id   AF-A0AAP4R7X9-F1
#
_cell.length_a   1.000
_cell.length_b   1.000
_cell.length_c   1.000
_cell.angle_alpha   90.00
_cell.angle_beta   90.00
_cell.angle_gamma   90.00
#
_symmetry.space_group_name_H-M   'P 1'
#
loop_
_entity.id
_entity.type
_entity.pdbx_description
1 polymer ?
#
loop_
_entity_poly.entity_id
_entity_poly.type
_entity_poly.pdbx_seq_one_letter_code
_entity_poly.pdbx_strand_id
1 'polypeptide(L)'
;MENQNMSWWKPFSRKGTKVPAPAITSEKTLELRTGTSEFEAFIAFAEIESGENLPHGAEHLAALLTYAPARPEWLHLARRYAQRAGDRADEVLLPETEHRYASTEALRALLWAWQGRLSEAVDRLLHAQEALPTTDYLNAWAREWIEPAGALESLPSNAVD
;
A
#
# COMPACT_ATOMS: atom_id res chain seq x y z
N MET A 1 -26.87 -70.46 -49.89
CA MET A 1 -27.36 -69.11 -49.59
C MET A 1 -28.08 -69.18 -48.24
N GLU A 2 -27.42 -69.51 -47.13
CA GLU A 2 -26.29 -68.82 -46.47
C GLU A 2 -26.69 -67.42 -45.97
N ASN A 3 -27.36 -67.39 -44.81
CA ASN A 3 -27.52 -66.20 -43.98
C ASN A 3 -26.21 -65.98 -43.24
N GLN A 4 -25.41 -65.02 -43.73
CA GLN A 4 -24.22 -64.54 -43.07
C GLN A 4 -24.58 -63.55 -41.94
N ASN A 5 -23.71 -63.57 -40.92
CA ASN A 5 -23.34 -62.44 -40.06
C ASN A 5 -24.35 -61.99 -38.98
N MET A 6 -24.01 -61.83 -37.68
CA MET A 6 -22.71 -61.78 -37.00
C MET A 6 -22.89 -62.07 -35.49
N SER A 7 -21.88 -62.77 -34.94
CA SER A 7 -21.16 -62.54 -33.68
C SER A 7 -21.89 -61.78 -32.56
N TRP A 8 -22.21 -62.42 -31.42
CA TRP A 8 -21.33 -62.73 -30.28
C TRP A 8 -20.65 -61.51 -29.64
N TRP A 9 -20.71 -61.50 -28.30
CA TRP A 9 -20.04 -60.66 -27.30
C TRP A 9 -20.84 -59.44 -26.77
N LYS A 10 -21.50 -59.70 -25.63
CA LYS A 10 -22.01 -58.71 -24.67
C LYS A 10 -20.83 -57.95 -24.04
N PRO A 11 -20.86 -56.61 -23.93
CA PRO A 11 -19.82 -55.90 -23.21
C PRO A 11 -19.96 -56.10 -21.70
N PHE A 12 -18.88 -56.59 -21.10
CA PHE A 12 -18.65 -56.68 -19.66
C PHE A 12 -18.66 -55.28 -19.02
N SER A 13 -19.41 -55.15 -17.92
CA SER A 13 -19.41 -53.96 -17.06
C SER A 13 -18.10 -53.93 -16.26
N ARG A 14 -17.14 -53.08 -16.65
CA ARG A 14 -15.97 -52.75 -15.84
C ARG A 14 -16.35 -51.63 -14.87
N LYS A 15 -16.50 -51.96 -13.59
CA LYS A 15 -16.43 -51.00 -12.49
C LYS A 15 -15.05 -50.36 -12.50
N GLY A 16 -14.95 -49.13 -13.01
CA GLY A 16 -13.77 -48.30 -12.86
C GLY A 16 -13.63 -47.91 -11.40
N THR A 17 -12.56 -48.36 -10.75
CA THR A 17 -12.11 -47.85 -9.46
C THR A 17 -11.80 -46.37 -9.64
N LYS A 18 -12.64 -45.52 -9.04
CA LYS A 18 -12.40 -44.08 -8.94
C LYS A 18 -11.14 -43.90 -8.10
N VAL A 19 -10.01 -43.62 -8.74
CA VAL A 19 -8.83 -43.11 -8.05
C VAL A 19 -9.26 -41.79 -7.43
N PRO A 20 -9.23 -41.61 -6.10
CA PRO A 20 -9.54 -40.31 -5.53
C PRO A 20 -8.49 -39.33 -6.05
N ALA A 21 -8.95 -38.23 -6.64
CA ALA A 21 -8.09 -37.08 -6.90
C ALA A 21 -7.39 -36.70 -5.59
N PRO A 22 -6.11 -36.30 -5.63
CA PRO A 22 -5.45 -35.82 -4.43
C PRO A 22 -6.30 -34.69 -3.85
N ALA A 23 -6.67 -34.81 -2.58
CA ALA A 23 -7.39 -33.78 -1.87
C ALA A 23 -6.61 -32.47 -2.05
N ILE A 24 -7.20 -31.55 -2.80
CA ILE A 24 -6.66 -30.20 -2.95
C ILE A 24 -6.68 -29.64 -1.52
N THR A 25 -5.47 -29.51 -0.99
CA THR A 25 -5.17 -29.04 0.33
C THR A 25 -5.81 -27.68 0.55
N SER A 26 -6.67 -27.59 1.57
CA SER A 26 -7.07 -26.38 2.29
C SER A 26 -7.27 -25.15 1.39
N GLU A 27 -8.52 -24.90 0.99
CA GLU A 27 -8.97 -23.54 0.68
C GLU A 27 -8.70 -22.68 1.92
N LYS A 28 -7.50 -22.08 2.01
CA LYS A 28 -7.23 -21.02 2.97
C LYS A 28 -8.09 -19.84 2.54
N THR A 29 -9.26 -19.72 3.14
CA THR A 29 -10.06 -18.50 3.08
C THR A 29 -9.17 -17.35 3.57
N LEU A 30 -8.83 -16.44 2.67
CA LEU A 30 -8.05 -15.25 2.98
C LEU A 30 -8.96 -14.30 3.77
N GLU A 31 -8.90 -14.34 5.10
CA GLU A 31 -9.59 -13.36 5.95
C GLU A 31 -8.77 -12.07 6.02
N LEU A 32 -9.21 -11.02 5.33
CA LEU A 32 -8.69 -9.67 5.50
C LEU A 32 -9.36 -9.02 6.71
N ARG A 33 -8.59 -8.78 7.78
CA ARG A 33 -9.09 -8.13 8.99
C ARG A 33 -8.89 -6.62 8.88
N THR A 34 -9.97 -5.86 9.05
CA THR A 34 -9.92 -4.40 9.15
C THR A 34 -9.01 -3.96 10.30
N GLY A 35 -8.36 -2.80 10.18
CA GLY A 35 -7.44 -2.30 11.21
C GLY A 35 -6.11 -3.05 11.25
N THR A 36 -5.66 -3.55 10.10
CA THR A 36 -4.35 -4.17 9.93
C THR A 36 -3.64 -3.54 8.74
N SER A 37 -2.31 -3.55 8.75
CA SER A 37 -1.51 -3.01 7.64
C SER A 37 -1.79 -3.73 6.31
N GLU A 38 -2.10 -5.02 6.36
CA GLU A 38 -2.42 -5.86 5.21
C GLU A 38 -3.73 -5.44 4.55
N PHE A 39 -4.74 -5.10 5.36
CA PHE A 39 -6.01 -4.56 4.88
C PHE A 39 -5.83 -3.18 4.25
N GLU A 40 -5.16 -2.25 4.95
CA GLU A 40 -4.91 -0.90 4.41
C GLU A 40 -4.11 -0.95 3.10
N ALA A 41 -3.08 -1.80 3.05
CA ALA A 41 -2.30 -2.02 1.84
C ALA A 41 -3.13 -2.60 0.70
N PHE A 42 -3.95 -3.63 0.98
CA PHE A 42 -4.81 -4.24 -0.04
C PHE A 42 -5.73 -3.21 -0.71
N ILE A 43 -6.40 -2.36 0.09
CA ILE A 43 -7.30 -1.34 -0.47
C ILE A 43 -6.52 -0.26 -1.22
N ALA A 44 -5.43 0.26 -0.66
CA ALA A 44 -4.61 1.27 -1.33
C ALA A 44 -4.01 0.75 -2.67
N PHE A 45 -3.60 -0.51 -2.75
CA PHE A 45 -3.16 -1.09 -4.03
C PHE A 45 -4.31 -1.24 -5.02
N ALA A 46 -5.49 -1.70 -4.59
CA ALA A 46 -6.64 -1.85 -5.47
C ALA A 46 -7.11 -0.50 -6.05
N GLU A 47 -7.17 0.55 -5.23
CA GLU A 47 -7.65 1.87 -5.63
C GLU A 47 -6.69 2.60 -6.58
N ILE A 48 -5.37 2.45 -6.39
CA ILE A 48 -4.42 3.04 -7.34
C ILE A 48 -4.40 2.30 -8.68
N GLU A 49 -4.67 0.99 -8.69
CA GLU A 49 -4.74 0.17 -9.90
C GLU A 49 -6.01 0.43 -10.71
N SER A 50 -7.16 0.55 -10.05
CA SER A 50 -8.41 0.96 -10.71
C SER A 50 -8.32 2.41 -11.21
N GLY A 51 -7.74 3.30 -10.40
CA GLY A 51 -7.66 4.73 -10.64
C GLY A 51 -9.01 5.45 -10.59
N GLU A 52 -10.05 4.79 -10.07
CA GLU A 52 -11.42 5.35 -10.03
C GLU A 52 -11.62 6.30 -8.84
N ASN A 53 -11.02 6.01 -7.68
CA ASN A 53 -11.17 6.80 -6.46
C ASN A 53 -9.85 6.98 -5.70
N LEU A 54 -8.96 7.80 -6.27
CA LEU A 54 -7.67 8.11 -5.65
C LEU A 54 -7.79 8.70 -4.23
N PRO A 55 -8.75 9.59 -3.91
CA PRO A 55 -8.91 10.08 -2.53
C PRO A 55 -9.14 8.98 -1.51
N HIS A 56 -10.06 8.05 -1.80
CA HIS A 56 -10.33 6.92 -0.91
C HIS A 56 -9.09 6.04 -0.71
N GLY A 57 -8.38 5.74 -1.80
CA GLY A 57 -7.12 5.03 -1.71
C GLY A 57 -6.04 5.76 -0.91
N ALA A 58 -6.00 7.10 -0.98
CA ALA A 58 -5.07 7.92 -0.21
C ALA A 58 -5.38 7.93 1.29
N GLU A 59 -6.66 7.83 1.69
CA GLU A 59 -7.05 7.65 3.09
C GLU A 59 -6.49 6.34 3.66
N HIS A 60 -6.63 5.24 2.91
CA HIS A 60 -6.06 3.94 3.28
C HIS A 60 -4.53 3.95 3.28
N LEU A 61 -3.89 4.61 2.31
CA LEU A 61 -2.43 4.82 2.31
C LEU A 61 -1.97 5.60 3.54
N ALA A 62 -2.69 6.65 3.92
CA ALA A 62 -2.38 7.43 5.10
C ALA A 62 -2.46 6.58 6.38
N ALA A 63 -3.52 5.77 6.51
CA ALA A 63 -3.66 4.80 7.60
C ALA A 63 -2.53 3.75 7.58
N LEU A 64 -2.17 3.22 6.41
CA LEU A 64 -1.07 2.28 6.24
C LEU A 64 0.27 2.82 6.76
N LEU A 65 0.58 4.08 6.43
CA LEU A 65 1.82 4.73 6.87
C LEU A 65 1.90 4.93 8.38
N THR A 66 0.78 4.86 9.12
CA THR A 66 0.82 4.91 10.60
C THR A 66 1.56 3.73 11.22
N TYR A 67 1.55 2.56 10.55
CA TYR A 67 2.18 1.33 11.05
C TYR A 67 3.71 1.34 10.90
N ALA A 68 4.21 1.91 9.81
CA ALA A 68 5.65 1.98 9.51
C ALA A 68 5.92 3.12 8.49
N PRO A 69 6.07 4.37 8.96
CA PRO A 69 6.17 5.53 8.07
C PRO A 69 7.41 5.52 7.17
N ALA A 70 8.50 4.89 7.61
CA ALA A 70 9.74 4.77 6.85
C ALA A 70 9.77 3.57 5.88
N ARG A 71 8.70 2.77 5.79
CA ARG A 71 8.73 1.52 5.02
C ARG A 71 8.86 1.81 3.51
N PRO A 72 9.94 1.36 2.84
CA PRO A 72 10.23 1.76 1.47
C PRO A 72 9.13 1.39 0.46
N GLU A 73 8.52 0.22 0.61
CA GLU A 73 7.45 -0.22 -0.30
C GLU A 73 6.22 0.70 -0.22
N TRP A 74 5.90 1.20 0.97
CA TRP A 74 4.73 2.06 1.18
C TRP A 74 5.01 3.52 0.80
N LEU A 75 6.24 3.98 1.00
CA LEU A 75 6.68 5.26 0.45
C LEU A 75 6.71 5.24 -1.09
N HIS A 76 7.08 4.12 -1.70
CA HIS A 76 6.98 3.94 -3.15
C HIS A 76 5.51 3.98 -3.61
N LEU A 77 4.59 3.34 -2.87
CA LEU A 77 3.16 3.44 -3.14
C LEU A 77 2.68 4.90 -3.05
N ALA A 78 3.08 5.64 -2.00
CA ALA A 78 2.76 7.06 -1.88
C ALA A 78 3.29 7.91 -3.03
N ARG A 79 4.50 7.62 -3.53
CA ARG A 79 5.03 8.25 -4.74
C ARG A 79 4.19 7.95 -5.98
N ARG A 80 3.71 6.71 -6.14
CA ARG A 80 2.82 6.34 -7.26
C ARG A 80 1.50 7.12 -7.19
N TYR A 81 0.92 7.27 -6.00
CA TYR A 81 -0.28 8.09 -5.79
C TYR A 81 -0.03 9.55 -6.20
N ALA A 82 1.07 10.14 -5.74
CA ALA A 82 1.45 11.50 -6.09
C ALA A 82 1.62 11.68 -7.61
N GLN A 83 2.31 10.75 -8.28
CA GLN A 83 2.48 10.76 -9.74
C GLN A 83 1.15 10.65 -10.49
N ARG A 84 0.23 9.81 -10.01
CA ARG A 84 -1.07 9.62 -10.64
C ARG A 84 -1.97 10.85 -10.51
N ALA A 85 -1.84 11.58 -9.40
CA ALA A 85 -2.59 12.79 -9.10
C ALA A 85 -2.00 14.07 -9.72
N GLY A 86 -0.71 14.06 -10.08
CA GLY A 86 -0.03 15.17 -10.75
C GLY A 86 0.36 16.31 -9.82
N ASP A 87 0.50 17.52 -10.38
CA ASP A 87 1.11 18.67 -9.68
C ASP A 87 0.33 19.13 -8.43
N ARG A 88 -0.98 18.87 -8.40
CA ARG A 88 -1.88 19.19 -7.26
C ARG A 88 -2.21 17.94 -6.43
N ALA A 89 -1.25 17.02 -6.30
CA ALA A 89 -1.46 15.76 -5.60
C ALA A 89 -2.04 15.92 -4.19
N ASP A 90 -1.63 16.93 -3.44
CA ASP A 90 -2.14 17.21 -2.11
C ASP A 90 -3.63 17.59 -2.09
N GLU A 91 -4.13 18.26 -3.12
CA GLU A 91 -5.54 18.61 -3.22
C GLU A 91 -6.38 17.49 -3.83
N VAL A 92 -5.84 16.80 -4.83
CA VAL A 92 -6.52 15.71 -5.53
C VAL A 92 -6.65 14.48 -4.64
N LEU A 93 -5.59 14.11 -3.91
CA LEU A 93 -5.60 12.94 -3.03
C LEU A 93 -6.28 13.22 -1.70
N LEU A 94 -6.18 14.45 -1.21
CA LEU A 94 -6.67 14.83 0.11
C LEU A 94 -7.51 16.12 0.00
N PRO A 95 -8.69 16.05 -0.63
CA PRO A 95 -9.57 17.22 -0.76
C PRO A 95 -9.99 17.74 0.63
N GLU A 96 -10.41 19.00 0.68
CA GLU A 96 -10.92 19.56 1.93
C GLU A 96 -12.23 18.87 2.34
N THR A 97 -12.26 18.41 3.57
CA THR A 97 -13.42 17.77 4.20
C THR A 97 -13.69 18.41 5.55
N GLU A 98 -14.87 18.12 6.13
CA GLU A 98 -15.24 18.59 7.47
C GLU A 98 -14.35 18.01 8.57
N HIS A 99 -13.77 16.82 8.34
CA HIS A 99 -12.95 16.10 9.31
C HIS A 99 -11.54 15.88 8.79
N ARG A 100 -10.55 16.36 9.56
CA ARG A 100 -9.13 16.14 9.28
C ARG A 100 -8.58 15.12 10.27
N TYR A 101 -7.91 14.10 9.74
CA TYR A 101 -7.29 13.04 10.54
C TYR A 101 -5.77 13.23 10.56
N ALA A 102 -5.13 12.92 11.68
CA ALA A 102 -3.68 13.11 11.84
C ALA A 102 -2.87 12.37 10.74
N SER A 103 -3.28 11.15 10.38
CA SER A 103 -2.63 10.36 9.34
C SER A 103 -2.73 11.00 7.95
N THR A 104 -3.89 11.53 7.58
CA THR A 104 -4.07 12.20 6.29
C THR A 104 -3.33 13.53 6.23
N GLU A 105 -3.25 14.25 7.35
CA GLU A 105 -2.43 15.46 7.45
C GLU A 105 -0.93 15.16 7.40
N ALA A 106 -0.47 14.03 7.95
CA ALA A 106 0.90 13.55 7.78
C ALA A 106 1.21 13.22 6.31
N LEU A 107 0.28 12.56 5.60
CA LEU A 107 0.44 12.31 4.15
C LEU A 107 0.46 13.63 3.37
N ARG A 108 -0.37 14.61 3.72
CA ARG A 108 -0.34 15.95 3.10
C ARG A 108 1.02 16.62 3.27
N ALA A 109 1.61 16.55 4.47
CA ALA A 109 2.95 17.07 4.73
C ALA A 109 4.00 16.39 3.84
N LEU A 110 3.95 15.06 3.71
CA LEU A 110 4.85 14.31 2.82
C LEU A 110 4.75 14.77 1.35
N LEU A 111 3.53 15.00 0.86
CA LEU A 111 3.29 15.51 -0.50
C LEU A 111 3.85 16.93 -0.69
N TRP A 112 3.64 17.82 0.28
CA TRP A 112 4.20 19.17 0.26
C TRP A 112 5.74 19.17 0.28
N ALA A 113 6.35 18.31 1.09
CA ALA A 113 7.81 18.17 1.11
C ALA A 113 8.34 17.76 -0.27
N TRP A 114 7.67 16.83 -0.95
CA TRP A 114 8.03 16.41 -2.31
C TRP A 114 7.80 17.47 -3.38
N GLN A 115 6.91 18.44 -3.13
CA GLN A 115 6.70 19.63 -3.97
C GLN A 115 7.68 20.78 -3.65
N GLY A 116 8.61 20.59 -2.70
CA GLY A 116 9.58 21.61 -2.27
C GLY A 116 9.05 22.61 -1.24
N ARG A 117 7.84 22.40 -0.72
CA ARG A 117 7.19 23.24 0.31
C ARG A 117 7.59 22.78 1.71
N LEU A 118 8.90 22.76 1.98
CA LEU A 118 9.46 22.11 3.16
C LEU A 118 9.03 22.76 4.48
N SER A 119 8.94 24.10 4.54
CA SER A 119 8.53 24.79 5.77
C SER A 119 7.10 24.42 6.16
N GLU A 120 6.16 24.49 5.21
CA GLU A 120 4.77 24.13 5.48
C GLU A 120 4.62 22.63 5.77
N ALA A 121 5.42 21.79 5.12
CA ALA A 121 5.44 20.35 5.37
C ALA A 121 5.88 20.04 6.80
N VAL A 122 6.97 20.64 7.28
CA VAL A 122 7.48 20.43 8.64
C VAL A 122 6.46 20.90 9.67
N ASP A 123 5.91 22.10 9.53
CA ASP A 123 4.90 22.63 10.46
C ASP A 123 3.67 21.72 10.52
N ARG A 124 3.19 21.24 9.36
CA ARG A 124 2.07 20.29 9.30
C ARG A 124 2.41 18.96 9.94
N LEU A 125 3.62 18.44 9.73
CA LEU A 125 4.04 17.16 10.26
C LEU A 125 4.17 17.19 11.79
N LEU A 126 4.60 18.33 12.35
CA LEU A 126 4.62 18.53 13.80
C LEU A 126 3.21 18.40 14.40
N HIS A 127 2.21 19.06 13.83
CA HIS A 127 0.82 18.91 14.29
C HIS A 127 0.28 17.49 14.15
N ALA A 128 0.63 16.78 13.06
CA ALA A 128 0.24 15.39 12.89
C ALA A 128 0.90 14.47 13.94
N GLN A 129 2.18 14.69 14.24
CA GLN A 129 2.93 13.97 15.28
C GLN A 129 2.36 14.22 16.67
N GLU A 130 1.97 15.46 16.99
CA GLU A 130 1.32 15.80 18.27
C GLU A 130 -0.01 15.07 18.43
N ALA A 131 -0.81 14.97 17.36
CA ALA A 131 -2.10 14.30 17.37
C ALA A 131 -1.99 12.76 17.37
N LEU A 132 -0.91 12.20 16.79
CA LEU A 132 -0.65 10.76 16.73
C LEU A 132 0.78 10.43 17.24
N PRO A 133 1.03 10.54 18.56
CA PRO A 133 2.37 10.47 19.12
C PRO A 133 3.03 9.08 19.03
N THR A 134 2.25 8.03 18.76
CA THR A 134 2.73 6.65 18.65
C THR A 134 3.38 6.32 17.31
N THR A 135 3.23 7.17 16.30
CA THR A 135 3.84 6.97 14.98
C THR A 135 5.08 7.86 14.87
N ASP A 136 6.20 7.31 14.42
CA ASP A 136 7.50 8.00 14.38
C ASP A 136 7.70 8.80 13.07
N TYR A 137 6.83 9.76 12.79
CA TYR A 137 6.86 10.50 11.52
C TYR A 137 8.08 11.43 11.40
N LEU A 138 8.42 12.14 12.47
CA LEU A 138 9.50 13.13 12.45
C LEU A 138 10.86 12.48 12.15
N ASN A 139 11.16 11.36 12.80
CA ASN A 139 12.39 10.61 12.55
C ASN A 139 12.37 9.94 11.17
N ALA A 140 11.22 9.41 10.75
CA ALA A 140 11.08 8.73 9.47
C ALA A 140 11.26 9.67 8.27
N TRP A 141 10.81 10.92 8.36
CA TRP A 141 10.75 11.82 7.19
C TRP A 141 11.48 13.15 7.38
N ALA A 142 11.25 13.85 8.49
CA ALA A 142 11.70 15.24 8.64
C ALA A 142 13.23 15.38 8.70
N ARG A 143 13.94 14.33 9.15
CA ARG A 143 15.41 14.36 9.22
C ARG A 143 16.05 14.66 7.87
N GLU A 144 15.59 13.99 6.81
CA GLU A 144 16.09 14.20 5.44
C GLU A 144 15.62 15.53 4.82
N TRP A 145 14.56 16.14 5.36
CA TRP A 145 14.04 17.41 4.87
C TRP A 145 14.82 18.62 5.40
N ILE A 146 15.38 18.48 6.59
CA ILE A 146 16.04 19.58 7.33
C ILE A 146 17.55 19.57 7.11
N GLU A 147 18.15 18.45 6.70
CA GLU A 147 19.57 18.38 6.34
C GLU A 147 19.76 18.80 4.86
N PRO A 148 20.36 19.98 4.56
CA PRO A 148 20.74 20.27 3.19
C PRO A 148 21.71 19.22 2.65
N ALA A 149 21.59 18.84 1.38
CA ALA A 149 22.63 18.05 0.72
C ALA A 149 23.98 18.78 0.84
N GLY A 150 24.99 18.14 1.45
CA GLY A 150 26.26 18.80 1.76
C GLY A 150 26.40 19.32 3.20
N ALA A 151 25.38 19.24 4.06
CA ALA A 151 25.41 19.84 5.40
C ALA A 151 26.44 19.17 6.33
N LEU A 152 26.58 17.85 6.25
CA LEU A 152 27.61 17.12 7.00
C LEU A 152 28.98 17.21 6.33
N GLU A 153 29.02 17.23 4.98
CA GLU A 153 30.27 17.40 4.23
C GLU A 153 30.85 18.83 4.29
N SER A 154 30.05 19.81 4.70
CA SER A 154 30.47 21.21 4.92
C SER A 154 30.89 21.50 6.36
N LEU A 155 30.78 20.52 7.27
CA LEU A 155 31.33 20.66 8.60
C LEU A 155 32.87 20.71 8.51
N PRO A 156 33.52 21.73 9.10
CA PRO A 156 34.97 21.78 9.15
C PRO A 156 35.50 20.55 9.90
N SER A 157 36.59 19.95 9.43
CA SER A 157 37.21 18.74 10.00
C SER A 157 37.63 18.86 11.47
N ASN A 158 37.49 20.04 12.06
CA ASN A 158 37.95 20.40 13.40
C ASN A 158 36.78 20.60 14.37
N ALA A 159 35.56 20.15 14.04
CA ALA A 159 34.40 20.23 14.92
C ALA A 159 34.30 19.06 15.93
N VAL A 160 35.37 18.28 16.08
CA VAL A 160 35.54 17.28 17.14
C VAL A 160 36.91 17.50 17.77
N ASP A 161 36.97 18.39 18.75
CA ASP A 161 37.96 18.40 19.83
C ASP A 161 37.20 18.39 21.17
#